data_AF-A0A2A6E6N6-F1
#
_entry.id   AF-A0A2A6E6N6-F1
#
_cell.length_a   1.000
_cell.length_b   1.000
_cell.length_c   1.000
_cell.angle_alpha   90.00
_cell.angle_beta   90.00
_cell.angle_gamma   90.00
#
_symmetry.space_group_name_H-M   'P 1'
#
loop_
_entity.id
_entity.type
_entity.pdbx_description
1 polymer ?
#
loop_
_entity_poly.entity_id
_entity_poly.type
_entity_poly.pdbx_seq_one_letter_code
_entity_poly.pdbx_strand_id
1 'polypeptide(L)'
;MTCSCVYYDESRRRTHPGRVAFDYTYNVLEKYATMLEYVYRFNEYYSQTDLAKRDSVDKLYFNNVKILRGEEENTWTLRHLSEDKMHMSIRTNGHNLNAPGTWTVRDLSSSSAKQRIIYEFEIKNEDRNTWSVARHNNRDREFEYSCSWKIHFGKGALRKIEGEGTLLSIQSPKLQLDYTIEVPLRIEKTRGEAGFMDGIIKILATDIREKRTEETKACITSHDNVEIRYLNSREHWMYNGRLRF
;
A
#
# COMPACT_ATOMS: atom_id res chain seq x y z
N MET A 1 -27.92 30.87 -21.79
CA MET A 1 -27.33 29.90 -20.84
C MET A 1 -27.06 28.63 -21.64
N THR A 2 -25.87 28.50 -22.20
CA THR A 2 -25.47 27.35 -23.03
C THR A 2 -24.37 26.60 -22.29
N CYS A 3 -24.75 25.43 -21.77
CA CYS A 3 -23.84 24.50 -21.12
C CYS A 3 -22.89 23.93 -22.19
N SER A 4 -21.64 24.36 -22.18
CA SER A 4 -20.61 23.82 -23.07
C SER A 4 -20.09 22.52 -22.49
N CYS A 5 -20.50 21.40 -23.07
CA CYS A 5 -19.89 20.09 -22.82
C CYS A 5 -18.47 20.12 -23.40
N VAL A 6 -17.48 20.49 -22.59
CA VAL A 6 -16.08 20.36 -22.99
C VAL A 6 -15.76 18.88 -23.06
N TYR A 7 -15.60 18.35 -24.28
CA TYR A 7 -14.97 17.05 -24.51
C TYR A 7 -13.52 17.16 -24.03
N TYR A 8 -13.28 16.78 -22.78
CA TYR A 8 -11.93 16.68 -22.23
C TYR A 8 -11.25 15.44 -22.82
N ASP A 9 -10.24 15.67 -23.64
CA ASP A 9 -9.27 14.69 -24.09
C ASP A 9 -8.74 13.86 -22.90
N GLU A 10 -8.90 12.54 -22.95
CA GLU A 10 -8.47 11.61 -21.90
C GLU A 10 -6.98 11.73 -21.58
N SER A 11 -6.16 12.19 -22.53
CA SER A 11 -4.73 12.42 -22.34
C SER A 11 -4.47 13.63 -21.43
N ARG A 12 -5.21 14.74 -21.60
CA ARG A 12 -5.10 15.94 -20.74
C ARG A 12 -5.60 15.69 -19.34
N ARG A 13 -6.63 14.86 -19.22
CA ARG A 13 -7.15 14.36 -17.94
C ARG A 13 -6.09 13.63 -17.10
N ARG A 14 -5.05 13.04 -17.70
CA ARG A 14 -3.96 12.36 -16.95
C ARG A 14 -3.01 13.32 -16.25
N THR A 15 -2.98 14.59 -16.64
CA THR A 15 -2.08 15.61 -16.07
C THR A 15 -2.78 16.57 -15.12
N HIS A 16 -4.05 16.32 -14.76
CA HIS A 16 -4.77 17.16 -13.78
C HIS A 16 -4.12 17.01 -12.39
N PRO A 17 -3.81 18.11 -11.68
CA PRO A 17 -3.08 18.05 -10.41
C PRO A 17 -3.73 17.12 -9.38
N GLY A 18 -5.06 17.19 -9.23
CA GLY A 18 -5.77 16.29 -8.31
C GLY A 18 -5.69 14.81 -8.68
N ARG A 19 -5.68 14.49 -9.98
CA ARG A 19 -5.48 13.11 -10.42
C ARG A 19 -4.05 12.63 -10.16
N VAL A 20 -3.06 13.47 -10.47
CA VAL A 20 -1.64 13.14 -10.25
C VAL A 20 -1.36 12.93 -8.77
N ALA A 21 -1.86 13.82 -7.90
CA ALA A 21 -1.75 13.68 -6.45
C ALA A 21 -2.37 12.37 -5.97
N PHE A 22 -3.60 12.06 -6.41
CA PHE A 22 -4.26 10.80 -6.07
C PHE A 22 -3.50 9.57 -6.60
N ASP A 23 -3.02 9.59 -7.83
CA ASP A 23 -2.34 8.45 -8.45
C ASP A 23 -1.06 8.09 -7.70
N TYR A 24 -0.21 9.07 -7.36
CA TYR A 24 0.97 8.83 -6.55
C TYR A 24 0.63 8.27 -5.16
N THR A 25 -0.35 8.86 -4.49
CA THR A 25 -0.78 8.38 -3.17
C THR A 25 -1.37 6.97 -3.24
N TYR A 26 -2.23 6.69 -4.22
CA TYR A 26 -2.89 5.39 -4.40
C TYR A 26 -1.89 4.27 -4.71
N ASN A 27 -0.96 4.49 -5.63
CA ASN A 27 0.03 3.48 -6.00
C ASN A 27 0.86 3.02 -4.79
N VAL A 28 1.18 3.95 -3.89
CA VAL A 28 1.88 3.63 -2.64
C VAL A 28 0.99 2.87 -1.66
N LEU A 29 -0.27 3.31 -1.49
CA LEU A 29 -1.27 2.61 -0.67
C LEU A 29 -1.50 1.18 -1.12
N GLU A 30 -1.66 0.97 -2.42
CA GLU A 30 -1.90 -0.33 -3.04
C GLU A 30 -0.72 -1.28 -2.84
N LYS A 31 0.49 -0.78 -3.11
CA LYS A 31 1.72 -1.56 -2.92
C LYS A 31 1.85 -2.04 -1.47
N TYR A 32 1.64 -1.15 -0.51
CA TYR A 32 1.78 -1.52 0.90
C TYR A 32 0.66 -2.40 1.42
N ALA A 33 -0.59 -2.16 1.02
CA ALA A 33 -1.69 -3.06 1.32
C ALA A 33 -1.38 -4.48 0.82
N THR A 34 -0.79 -4.60 -0.38
CA THR A 34 -0.30 -5.89 -0.93
C THR A 34 0.75 -6.53 -0.03
N MET A 35 1.76 -5.77 0.41
CA MET A 35 2.79 -6.27 1.32
C MET A 35 2.21 -6.77 2.64
N LEU A 36 1.34 -5.98 3.26
CA LEU A 36 0.74 -6.28 4.57
C LEU A 36 -0.11 -7.56 4.53
N GLU A 37 -0.80 -7.83 3.41
CA GLU A 37 -1.53 -9.07 3.23
C GLU A 37 -0.63 -10.30 3.14
N TYR A 38 0.52 -10.20 2.48
CA TYR A 38 1.51 -11.28 2.53
C TYR A 38 2.10 -11.48 3.92
N VAL A 39 2.31 -10.40 4.68
CA VAL A 39 2.75 -10.51 6.08
C VAL A 39 1.69 -11.18 6.94
N TYR A 40 0.41 -10.87 6.74
CA TYR A 40 -0.71 -11.54 7.40
C TYR A 40 -0.70 -13.04 7.17
N ARG A 41 -0.63 -13.47 5.91
CA ARG A 41 -0.54 -14.89 5.54
C ARG A 41 0.70 -15.55 6.12
N PHE A 42 1.83 -14.83 6.16
CA PHE A 42 3.07 -15.36 6.69
C PHE A 42 3.01 -15.50 8.21
N ASN A 43 2.37 -14.58 8.92
CA ASN A 43 2.12 -14.71 10.35
C ASN A 43 1.28 -15.94 10.66
N GLU A 44 0.23 -16.21 9.87
CA GLU A 44 -0.56 -17.44 10.00
C GLU A 44 0.31 -18.69 9.84
N TYR A 45 1.19 -18.71 8.83
CA TYR A 45 2.15 -19.81 8.61
C TYR A 45 3.15 -19.96 9.77
N TYR A 46 3.76 -18.85 10.18
CA TYR A 46 4.80 -18.80 11.19
C TYR A 46 4.28 -19.12 12.60
N SER A 47 3.00 -18.85 12.87
CA SER A 47 2.35 -19.21 14.13
C SER A 47 2.07 -20.72 14.28
N GLN A 48 2.14 -21.50 13.20
CA GLN A 48 1.89 -22.95 13.27
C GLN A 48 3.07 -23.69 13.89
N THR A 49 2.81 -24.41 14.97
CA THR A 49 3.76 -25.32 15.63
C THR A 49 3.69 -26.75 15.08
N ASP A 50 2.58 -27.10 14.44
CA ASP A 50 2.34 -28.42 13.82
C ASP A 50 2.63 -28.39 12.32
N LEU A 51 3.32 -29.43 11.83
CA LEU A 51 3.74 -29.51 10.42
C LEU A 51 2.55 -29.63 9.47
N ALA A 52 1.54 -30.45 9.80
CA ALA A 52 0.38 -30.64 8.92
C ALA A 52 -0.46 -29.36 8.81
N LYS A 53 -0.59 -28.60 9.92
CA LYS A 53 -1.22 -27.27 9.89
C LYS A 53 -0.42 -26.29 9.07
N ARG A 54 0.91 -26.28 9.22
CA ARG A 54 1.80 -25.43 8.43
C ARG A 54 1.68 -25.71 6.93
N ASP A 55 1.68 -26.99 6.54
CA ASP A 55 1.50 -27.42 5.14
C ASP A 55 0.11 -27.03 4.60
N SER A 56 -0.92 -27.04 5.46
CA SER A 56 -2.26 -26.61 5.09
C SER A 56 -2.31 -25.11 4.81
N VAL A 57 -1.63 -24.30 5.63
CA VAL A 57 -1.51 -22.84 5.41
C VAL A 57 -0.68 -22.54 4.15
N ASP A 58 0.41 -23.28 3.94
CA ASP A 58 1.26 -23.18 2.73
C ASP A 58 0.44 -23.41 1.46
N LYS A 59 -0.30 -24.53 1.39
CA LYS A 59 -1.21 -24.84 0.28
C LYS A 59 -2.34 -23.83 0.10
N LEU A 60 -2.77 -23.17 1.18
CA LEU A 60 -3.86 -22.19 1.12
C LEU A 60 -3.40 -20.85 0.56
N TYR A 61 -2.21 -20.37 0.98
CA TYR A 61 -1.78 -18.99 0.73
C TYR A 61 -0.57 -18.84 -0.18
N PHE A 62 0.27 -19.88 -0.33
CA PHE A 62 1.62 -19.76 -0.89
C PHE A 62 1.88 -20.68 -2.08
N ASN A 63 0.85 -21.16 -2.79
CA ASN A 63 0.99 -22.06 -3.95
C ASN A 63 2.00 -21.62 -5.03
N ASN A 64 2.24 -20.30 -5.18
CA ASN A 64 3.20 -19.74 -6.14
C ASN A 64 4.34 -18.95 -5.46
N VAL A 65 4.58 -19.20 -4.18
CA VAL A 65 5.56 -18.48 -3.36
C VAL A 65 6.43 -19.49 -2.64
N LYS A 66 7.75 -19.40 -2.83
CA LYS A 66 8.72 -20.17 -2.05
C LYS A 66 9.08 -19.41 -0.78
N ILE A 67 8.86 -20.04 0.37
CA ILE A 67 9.28 -19.54 1.69
C ILE A 67 10.69 -20.05 1.96
N LEU A 68 11.67 -19.15 2.04
CA LEU A 68 13.08 -19.48 2.27
C LEU A 68 13.53 -18.89 3.60
N ARG A 69 14.24 -19.65 4.42
CA ARG A 69 14.91 -19.12 5.62
C ARG A 69 16.18 -18.39 5.17
N GLY A 70 16.38 -17.17 5.68
CA GLY A 70 17.59 -16.39 5.47
C GLY A 70 18.77 -16.91 6.30
N GLU A 71 19.97 -16.46 5.95
CA GLU A 71 21.20 -16.71 6.73
C GLU A 71 21.17 -15.94 8.06
N GLU A 72 20.65 -14.71 8.03
CA GLU A 72 20.40 -13.94 9.24
C GLU A 72 19.30 -14.60 10.10
N GLU A 73 19.53 -14.60 11.41
CA GLU A 73 18.56 -15.12 12.37
C GLU A 73 17.22 -14.40 12.23
N ASN A 74 16.12 -15.17 12.37
CA ASN A 74 14.76 -14.67 12.26
C ASN A 74 14.48 -13.89 10.97
N THR A 75 15.10 -14.28 9.87
CA THR A 75 14.85 -13.68 8.56
C THR A 75 14.29 -14.74 7.61
N TRP A 76 13.25 -14.37 6.85
CA TRP A 76 12.63 -15.18 5.83
C TRP A 76 12.49 -14.39 4.54
N THR A 77 12.55 -15.08 3.41
CA THR A 77 12.28 -14.52 2.10
C THR A 77 11.08 -15.23 1.50
N LEU A 78 10.07 -14.46 1.11
CA LEU A 78 8.94 -14.93 0.31
C LEU A 78 9.23 -14.60 -1.14
N ARG A 79 9.60 -15.63 -1.91
CA ARG A 79 10.00 -15.49 -3.30
C ARG A 79 8.88 -15.99 -4.21
N HIS A 80 8.20 -15.08 -4.91
CA HIS A 80 7.24 -15.47 -5.93
C HIS A 80 7.92 -16.24 -7.08
N LEU A 81 7.22 -17.19 -7.69
CA LEU A 81 7.77 -17.96 -8.83
C LEU A 81 7.72 -17.19 -10.16
N SER A 82 7.00 -16.07 -10.20
CA SER A 82 6.87 -15.18 -11.36
C SER A 82 7.74 -13.96 -11.10
N GLU A 83 8.61 -13.60 -12.05
CA GLU A 83 9.58 -12.50 -11.91
C GLU A 83 8.90 -11.13 -11.81
N ASP A 84 7.70 -10.98 -12.37
CA ASP A 84 6.92 -9.74 -12.33
C ASP A 84 6.15 -9.54 -11.02
N LYS A 85 6.27 -10.49 -10.09
CA LYS A 85 5.55 -10.50 -8.82
C LYS A 85 6.48 -10.14 -7.67
N MET A 86 5.87 -9.63 -6.62
CA MET A 86 6.61 -9.10 -5.49
C MET A 86 7.44 -10.17 -4.79
N HIS A 87 8.71 -9.87 -4.56
CA HIS A 87 9.59 -10.62 -3.67
C HIS A 87 9.77 -9.82 -2.39
N MET A 88 9.69 -10.47 -1.23
CA MET A 88 9.81 -9.76 0.05
C MET A 88 10.68 -10.52 1.05
N SER A 89 11.36 -9.77 1.91
CA SER A 89 12.03 -10.27 3.10
C SER A 89 11.28 -9.83 4.34
N ILE A 90 11.14 -10.73 5.30
CA ILE A 90 10.50 -10.49 6.60
C ILE A 90 11.52 -10.87 7.66
N ARG A 91 11.89 -9.92 8.50
CA ARG A 91 12.67 -10.15 9.72
C ARG A 91 11.72 -10.07 10.92
N THR A 92 11.56 -11.17 11.65
CA THR A 92 10.71 -11.22 12.84
C THR A 92 11.52 -10.87 14.09
N ASN A 93 10.81 -10.62 15.18
CA ASN A 93 11.36 -10.51 16.54
C ASN A 93 11.67 -11.88 17.18
N GLY A 94 11.70 -12.98 16.42
CA GLY A 94 11.82 -14.35 16.94
C GLY A 94 10.52 -14.96 17.45
N HIS A 95 9.42 -14.21 17.37
CA HIS A 95 8.08 -14.64 17.76
C HIS A 95 7.06 -14.28 16.68
N ASN A 96 5.87 -14.92 16.71
CA ASN A 96 4.77 -14.51 15.83
C ASN A 96 4.31 -13.09 16.18
N LEU A 97 3.58 -12.43 15.27
CA LEU A 97 3.13 -11.06 15.49
C LEU A 97 2.18 -10.92 16.69
N ASN A 98 1.62 -11.99 17.27
CA ASN A 98 0.81 -11.85 18.49
C ASN A 98 1.66 -11.63 19.75
N ALA A 99 2.99 -11.74 19.66
CA ALA A 99 3.91 -11.44 20.75
C ALA A 99 4.43 -10.00 20.67
N PRO A 100 4.81 -9.39 21.81
CA PRO A 100 5.39 -8.05 21.83
C PRO A 100 6.65 -7.93 20.96
N GLY A 101 6.74 -6.84 20.20
CA GLY A 101 7.90 -6.48 19.39
C GLY A 101 7.50 -6.05 17.98
N THR A 102 8.51 -5.83 17.15
CA THR A 102 8.36 -5.29 15.81
C THR A 102 8.92 -6.25 14.79
N TRP A 103 8.21 -6.40 13.67
CA TRP A 103 8.73 -7.06 12.47
C TRP A 103 9.17 -6.03 11.46
N THR A 104 10.29 -6.29 10.79
CA THR A 104 10.77 -5.46 9.69
C THR A 104 10.50 -6.17 8.38
N VAL A 105 9.88 -5.49 7.43
CA VAL A 105 9.53 -6.07 6.13
C VAL A 105 10.14 -5.25 5.02
N ARG A 106 10.73 -5.94 4.04
CA ARG A 106 11.48 -5.35 2.93
C ARG A 106 10.98 -5.85 1.60
N ASP A 107 10.73 -4.95 0.66
CA ASP A 107 10.57 -5.31 -0.76
C ASP A 107 11.94 -5.60 -1.40
N LEU A 108 12.05 -6.74 -2.08
CA LEU A 108 13.25 -7.20 -2.78
C LEU A 108 13.08 -7.23 -4.31
N SER A 109 11.93 -6.81 -4.85
CA SER A 109 11.58 -6.92 -6.27
C SER A 109 12.38 -6.01 -7.22
N SER A 110 13.29 -5.16 -6.71
CA SER A 110 14.15 -4.35 -7.59
C SER A 110 15.21 -5.20 -8.31
N SER A 111 15.21 -5.11 -9.64
CA SER A 111 16.01 -5.90 -10.58
C SER A 111 17.50 -5.52 -10.66
N SER A 112 17.98 -4.52 -9.90
CA SER A 112 19.41 -4.20 -9.87
C SER A 112 19.96 -3.99 -8.46
N ALA A 113 21.05 -4.69 -8.15
CA ALA A 113 21.76 -4.59 -6.87
C ALA A 113 22.29 -3.16 -6.59
N LYS A 114 22.49 -2.34 -7.63
CA LYS A 114 22.97 -0.95 -7.54
C LYS A 114 21.85 0.09 -7.33
N GLN A 115 20.58 -0.28 -7.52
CA GLN A 115 19.40 0.59 -7.30
C GLN A 115 18.33 -0.18 -6.51
N ARG A 116 18.74 -0.93 -5.49
CA ARG A 116 17.81 -1.68 -4.66
C ARG A 116 17.00 -0.68 -3.84
N ILE A 117 15.86 -0.27 -4.38
CA ILE A 117 14.84 0.46 -3.64
C ILE A 117 14.29 -0.53 -2.62
N ILE A 118 14.73 -0.38 -1.38
CA ILE A 118 14.23 -1.18 -0.27
C ILE A 118 13.02 -0.43 0.27
N TYR A 119 11.86 -1.08 0.20
CA TYR A 119 10.68 -0.60 0.88
C TYR A 119 10.68 -1.19 2.29
N GLU A 120 11.02 -0.41 3.33
CA GLU A 120 11.11 -0.92 4.70
C GLU A 120 10.02 -0.34 5.59
N PHE A 121 9.28 -1.23 6.27
CA PHE A 121 8.38 -0.83 7.33
C PHE A 121 8.48 -1.75 8.55
N GLU A 122 8.12 -1.15 9.67
CA GLU A 122 8.00 -1.76 10.97
C GLU A 122 6.53 -2.06 11.25
N ILE A 123 6.22 -3.32 11.53
CA ILE A 123 4.89 -3.76 11.96
C ILE A 123 4.95 -4.13 13.42
N LYS A 124 4.01 -3.58 14.18
CA LYS A 124 3.71 -4.00 15.54
C LYS A 124 2.25 -4.38 15.64
N ASN A 125 1.97 -5.47 16.34
CA ASN A 125 0.62 -5.86 16.70
C ASN A 125 0.19 -5.05 17.93
N GLU A 126 -0.93 -4.35 17.80
CA GLU A 126 -1.54 -3.57 18.88
C GLU A 126 -2.58 -4.41 19.63
N ASP A 127 -3.35 -5.21 18.88
CA ASP A 127 -4.30 -6.19 19.41
C ASP A 127 -4.52 -7.34 18.41
N ARG A 128 -5.29 -8.35 18.81
CA ARG A 128 -5.52 -9.58 18.03
C ARG A 128 -5.81 -9.37 16.53
N ASN A 129 -6.42 -8.24 16.15
CA ASN A 129 -6.81 -7.96 14.76
C ASN A 129 -6.33 -6.59 14.25
N THR A 130 -5.47 -5.88 14.98
CA THR A 130 -5.02 -4.53 14.60
C THR A 130 -3.51 -4.47 14.59
N TRP A 131 -2.94 -4.10 13.44
CA TRP A 131 -1.51 -3.86 13.32
C TRP A 131 -1.23 -2.40 13.06
N SER A 132 -0.30 -1.83 13.81
CA SER A 132 0.29 -0.54 13.52
C SER A 132 1.46 -0.71 12.56
N VAL A 133 1.55 0.17 11.56
CA VAL A 133 2.61 0.15 10.55
C VAL A 133 3.26 1.52 10.51
N ALA A 134 4.57 1.55 10.67
CA ALA A 134 5.39 2.74 10.51
C ALA A 134 6.47 2.50 9.45
N ARG A 135 6.74 3.49 8.60
CA ARG A 135 7.82 3.43 7.60
C ARG A 135 8.99 4.29 8.05
N HIS A 136 10.19 3.71 8.03
CA HIS A 136 11.41 4.36 8.52
C HIS A 136 12.47 4.59 7.43
N ASN A 137 12.48 3.80 6.35
CA ASN A 137 13.49 3.95 5.30
C ASN A 137 12.98 3.48 3.94
N ASN A 138 12.59 4.43 3.10
CA ASN A 138 12.50 4.21 1.67
C ASN A 138 12.95 5.43 0.91
N ARG A 139 13.67 5.12 -0.13
CA ARG A 139 13.90 6.03 -1.23
C ARG A 139 13.49 5.30 -2.50
N ASP A 140 12.34 5.65 -3.07
CA ASP A 140 12.06 5.23 -4.45
C ASP A 140 12.92 6.06 -5.43
N ARG A 141 12.79 5.86 -6.74
CA ARG A 141 13.36 6.77 -7.74
C ARG A 141 12.76 8.18 -7.65
N GLU A 142 11.51 8.29 -7.20
CA GLU A 142 10.73 9.53 -7.29
C GLU A 142 10.40 10.16 -5.94
N PHE A 143 10.10 9.38 -4.90
CA PHE A 143 9.66 9.89 -3.59
C PHE A 143 10.35 9.20 -2.40
N GLU A 144 10.68 9.99 -1.38
CA GLU A 144 10.79 9.55 0.01
C GLU A 144 9.38 9.48 0.60
N TYR A 145 9.11 8.52 1.49
CA TYR A 145 7.82 8.52 2.18
C TYR A 145 7.92 8.04 3.61
N SER A 146 7.00 8.55 4.40
CA SER A 146 6.68 8.16 5.76
C SER A 146 5.18 7.85 5.86
N CYS A 147 4.81 6.96 6.78
CA CYS A 147 3.41 6.74 7.12
C CYS A 147 3.26 6.30 8.57
N SER A 148 2.05 6.49 9.07
CA SER A 148 1.56 5.92 10.31
C SER A 148 0.16 5.36 10.04
N TRP A 149 0.07 4.03 9.89
CA TRP A 149 -1.18 3.36 9.58
C TRP A 149 -1.60 2.40 10.67
N LYS A 150 -2.90 2.16 10.74
CA LYS A 150 -3.47 0.97 11.36
C LYS A 150 -4.20 0.16 10.31
N ILE A 151 -3.96 -1.14 10.31
CA ILE A 151 -4.71 -2.10 9.51
C ILE A 151 -5.51 -3.02 10.43
N HIS A 152 -6.81 -3.07 10.17
CA HIS A 152 -7.78 -3.89 10.90
C HIS A 152 -8.14 -5.13 10.08
N PHE A 153 -8.00 -6.30 10.67
CA PHE A 153 -8.31 -7.60 10.10
C PHE A 153 -9.72 -8.04 10.56
N GLY A 154 -10.73 -7.79 9.73
CA GLY A 154 -12.11 -8.17 10.00
C GLY A 154 -12.41 -9.65 9.75
N LYS A 155 -13.67 -10.07 10.00
CA LYS A 155 -14.15 -11.40 9.64
C LYS A 155 -14.00 -11.64 8.13
N GLY A 156 -13.57 -12.85 7.75
CA GLY A 156 -13.33 -13.20 6.36
C GLY A 156 -12.12 -12.47 5.76
N ALA A 157 -12.21 -12.09 4.48
CA ALA A 157 -11.15 -11.41 3.74
C ALA A 157 -11.23 -9.86 3.84
N LEU A 158 -12.03 -9.33 4.77
CA LEU A 158 -12.23 -7.89 4.91
C LEU A 158 -11.07 -7.25 5.67
N ARG A 159 -10.51 -6.18 5.11
CA ARG A 159 -9.53 -5.31 5.80
C ARG A 159 -9.94 -3.86 5.76
N LYS A 160 -9.47 -3.09 6.74
CA LYS A 160 -9.61 -1.63 6.75
C LYS A 160 -8.27 -0.99 7.06
N ILE A 161 -7.88 0.01 6.29
CA ILE A 161 -6.68 0.81 6.53
C ILE A 161 -7.11 2.21 6.95
N GLU A 162 -6.53 2.71 8.02
CA GLU A 162 -6.67 4.09 8.49
C GLU A 162 -5.30 4.68 8.80
N GLY A 163 -5.20 6.00 8.81
CA GLY A 163 -3.97 6.71 9.13
C GLY A 163 -3.57 7.72 8.06
N GLU A 164 -2.28 8.01 8.00
CA GLU A 164 -1.74 9.12 7.23
C GLU A 164 -0.32 8.85 6.76
N GLY A 165 0.18 9.72 5.89
CA GLY A 165 1.57 9.70 5.50
C GLY A 165 1.95 10.86 4.58
N THR A 166 3.21 10.87 4.19
CA THR A 166 3.80 11.93 3.37
C THR A 166 4.61 11.30 2.24
N LEU A 167 4.44 11.80 1.01
CA LEU A 167 5.33 11.53 -0.12
C LEU A 167 6.11 12.80 -0.43
N LEU A 168 7.44 12.78 -0.28
CA LEU A 168 8.32 13.89 -0.60
C LEU A 168 9.14 13.57 -1.84
N SER A 169 8.97 14.34 -2.92
CA SER A 169 9.72 14.08 -4.15
C SER A 169 11.22 14.21 -3.91
N ILE A 170 12.01 13.34 -4.56
CA ILE A 170 13.46 13.33 -4.42
C ILE A 170 14.08 14.37 -5.36
N GLN A 171 13.51 14.53 -6.56
CA GLN A 171 13.97 15.47 -7.56
C GLN A 171 13.39 16.86 -7.34
N SER A 172 14.14 17.88 -7.75
CA SER A 172 13.70 19.28 -7.74
C SER A 172 12.95 19.61 -9.05
N PRO A 173 11.88 20.44 -9.01
CA PRO A 173 11.30 21.09 -7.83
C PRO A 173 10.64 20.07 -6.88
N LYS A 174 10.73 20.37 -5.58
CA LYS A 174 10.27 19.48 -4.51
C LYS A 174 8.75 19.58 -4.35
N LEU A 175 8.06 18.45 -4.52
CA LEU A 175 6.63 18.28 -4.29
C LEU A 175 6.43 17.41 -3.04
N GLN A 176 5.62 17.89 -2.11
CA GLN A 176 5.20 17.12 -0.93
C GLN A 176 3.71 16.79 -1.03
N LEU A 177 3.35 15.52 -0.90
CA LEU A 177 1.97 15.05 -0.81
C LEU A 177 1.72 14.51 0.59
N ASP A 178 1.08 15.31 1.43
CA ASP A 178 0.60 14.84 2.74
C ASP A 178 -0.81 14.29 2.58
N TYR A 179 -1.03 13.04 2.95
CA TYR A 179 -2.35 12.42 2.85
C TYR A 179 -2.87 11.94 4.20
N THR A 180 -4.18 12.04 4.37
CA THR A 180 -4.93 11.50 5.51
C THR A 180 -6.08 10.66 4.97
N ILE A 181 -6.21 9.43 5.49
CA ILE A 181 -7.35 8.57 5.24
C ILE A 181 -8.47 9.04 6.18
N GLU A 182 -9.32 9.96 5.71
CA GLU A 182 -10.44 10.53 6.48
C GLU A 182 -11.54 9.50 6.75
N VAL A 183 -11.78 8.59 5.80
CA VAL A 183 -12.67 7.45 5.95
C VAL A 183 -11.87 6.20 5.62
N PRO A 184 -11.80 5.20 6.53
CA PRO A 184 -10.94 4.03 6.35
C PRO A 184 -11.11 3.37 4.98
N LEU A 185 -9.99 3.03 4.35
CA LEU A 185 -9.98 2.33 3.07
C LEU A 185 -10.33 0.87 3.30
N ARG A 186 -11.47 0.42 2.75
CA ARG A 186 -11.90 -0.97 2.85
C ARG A 186 -11.32 -1.79 1.72
N ILE A 187 -10.66 -2.89 2.06
CA ILE A 187 -10.12 -3.85 1.09
C ILE A 187 -10.98 -5.11 1.13
N GLU A 188 -11.37 -5.56 -0.05
CA GLU A 188 -12.10 -6.81 -0.21
C GLU A 188 -11.61 -7.55 -1.46
N LYS A 189 -11.68 -8.88 -1.42
CA LYS A 189 -11.47 -9.73 -2.59
C LYS A 189 -12.82 -10.05 -3.23
N THR A 190 -13.07 -9.49 -4.40
CA THR A 190 -14.31 -9.69 -5.15
C THR A 190 -14.00 -10.42 -6.45
N ARG A 191 -14.61 -11.59 -6.67
CA ARG A 191 -14.50 -12.36 -7.93
C ARG A 191 -13.05 -12.65 -8.39
N GLY A 192 -12.13 -12.84 -7.44
CA GLY A 192 -10.73 -13.17 -7.72
C GLY A 192 -9.79 -11.96 -7.76
N GLU A 193 -10.32 -10.75 -7.85
CA GLU A 193 -9.55 -9.50 -7.81
C GLU A 193 -9.71 -8.83 -6.45
N ALA A 194 -8.68 -8.15 -5.96
CA ALA A 194 -8.77 -7.38 -4.74
C ALA A 194 -8.43 -5.93 -4.99
N GLY A 195 -9.04 -5.04 -4.23
CA GLY A 195 -8.74 -3.61 -4.28
C GLY A 195 -9.48 -2.85 -3.19
N PHE A 196 -9.30 -1.52 -3.22
CA PHE A 196 -10.04 -0.63 -2.34
C PHE A 196 -11.48 -0.49 -2.83
N MET A 197 -12.45 -0.82 -1.98
CA MET A 197 -13.87 -0.82 -2.32
C MET A 197 -14.52 0.52 -2.01
N ASP A 198 -14.12 1.14 -0.91
CA ASP A 198 -14.58 2.45 -0.49
C ASP A 198 -13.57 3.08 0.46
N GLY A 199 -13.73 4.39 0.66
CA GLY A 199 -12.92 5.18 1.57
C GLY A 199 -12.69 6.59 1.04
N ILE A 200 -12.14 7.46 1.89
CA ILE A 200 -11.89 8.86 1.54
C ILE A 200 -10.46 9.21 1.93
N ILE A 201 -9.74 9.76 0.96
CA ILE A 201 -8.38 10.24 1.14
C ILE A 201 -8.38 11.74 0.86
N LYS A 202 -7.90 12.51 1.83
CA LYS A 202 -7.55 13.92 1.66
C LYS A 202 -6.04 14.00 1.39
N ILE A 203 -5.65 14.78 0.40
CA ILE A 203 -4.26 14.96 -0.03
C ILE A 203 -3.97 16.45 -0.15
N LEU A 204 -2.90 16.90 0.50
CA LEU A 204 -2.37 18.24 0.41
C LEU A 204 -1.09 18.20 -0.42
N ALA A 205 -1.17 18.70 -1.65
CA ALA A 205 -0.04 18.80 -2.56
C ALA A 205 0.63 20.17 -2.38
N THR A 206 1.85 20.18 -1.88
CA THR A 206 2.62 21.40 -1.59
C THR A 206 3.85 21.49 -2.48
N ASP A 207 3.95 22.54 -3.28
CA ASP A 207 5.23 22.95 -3.86
C ASP A 207 6.08 23.56 -2.74
N ILE A 208 7.18 22.90 -2.38
CA ILE A 208 8.02 23.32 -1.26
C ILE A 208 8.75 24.64 -1.55
N ARG A 209 9.07 24.92 -2.81
CA ARG A 209 9.77 26.14 -3.19
C ARG A 209 8.83 27.33 -3.15
N GLU A 210 7.64 27.18 -3.72
CA GLU A 210 6.64 28.25 -3.80
C GLU A 210 5.76 28.36 -2.54
N LYS A 211 5.81 27.36 -1.65
CA LYS A 211 4.95 27.23 -0.47
C LYS A 211 3.46 27.32 -0.80
N ARG A 212 3.10 26.87 -2.00
CA ARG A 212 1.72 26.81 -2.47
C ARG A 212 1.19 25.41 -2.22
N THR A 213 0.08 25.33 -1.51
CA THR A 213 -0.59 24.07 -1.19
C THR A 213 -1.94 24.01 -1.88
N GLU A 214 -2.26 22.86 -2.46
CA GLU A 214 -3.53 22.58 -3.09
C GLU A 214 -4.14 21.31 -2.52
N GLU A 215 -5.44 21.35 -2.24
CA GLU A 215 -6.17 20.23 -1.65
C GLU A 215 -6.84 19.40 -2.73
N THR A 216 -6.66 18.08 -2.62
CA THR A 216 -7.39 17.07 -3.37
C THR A 216 -8.13 16.17 -2.39
N LYS A 217 -9.41 15.92 -2.64
CA LYS A 217 -10.21 14.93 -1.92
C LYS A 217 -10.63 13.83 -2.88
N ALA A 218 -10.15 12.62 -2.64
CA ALA A 218 -10.50 11.44 -3.41
C ALA A 218 -11.47 10.56 -2.62
N CYS A 219 -12.63 10.29 -3.19
CA CYS A 219 -13.66 9.42 -2.65
C CYS A 219 -13.72 8.15 -3.50
N ILE A 220 -13.24 7.04 -2.95
CA ILE A 220 -13.35 5.71 -3.57
C ILE A 220 -14.78 5.24 -3.33
N THR A 221 -15.49 4.93 -4.40
CA THR A 221 -16.91 4.56 -4.37
C THR A 221 -17.16 3.11 -4.78
N SER A 222 -16.20 2.51 -5.47
CA SER A 222 -16.12 1.08 -5.78
C SER A 222 -14.69 0.74 -6.20
N HIS A 223 -14.42 -0.54 -6.44
CA HIS A 223 -13.13 -1.05 -6.90
C HIS A 223 -12.51 -0.21 -8.03
N ASP A 224 -13.31 0.15 -9.03
CA ASP A 224 -12.83 0.84 -10.22
C ASP A 224 -13.21 2.32 -10.27
N ASN A 225 -13.97 2.85 -9.30
CA ASN A 225 -14.51 4.22 -9.40
C ASN A 225 -14.07 5.11 -8.26
N VAL A 226 -13.42 6.21 -8.63
CA VAL A 226 -13.03 7.29 -7.71
C VAL A 226 -13.61 8.62 -8.17
N GLU A 227 -14.19 9.36 -7.24
CA GLU A 227 -14.53 10.76 -7.41
C GLU A 227 -13.41 11.61 -6.84
N ILE A 228 -12.84 12.50 -7.66
CA ILE A 228 -11.80 13.44 -7.24
C ILE A 228 -12.40 14.85 -7.22
N ARG A 229 -12.27 15.52 -6.08
CA ARG A 229 -12.57 16.94 -5.90
C ARG A 229 -11.27 17.69 -5.69
N TYR A 230 -11.07 18.74 -6.46
CA TYR A 230 -9.88 19.57 -6.40
C TYR A 230 -10.24 20.97 -6.91
N LEU A 231 -9.85 22.00 -6.17
CA LEU A 231 -10.32 23.38 -6.38
C LEU A 231 -11.86 23.42 -6.48
N ASN A 232 -12.41 24.00 -7.56
CA ASN A 232 -13.83 24.07 -7.85
C ASN A 232 -14.30 22.96 -8.81
N SER A 233 -13.46 21.96 -9.06
CA SER A 233 -13.74 20.88 -9.99
C SER A 233 -14.13 19.60 -9.26
N ARG A 234 -15.10 18.88 -9.84
CA ARG A 234 -15.51 17.54 -9.42
C ARG A 234 -15.45 16.63 -10.65
N GLU A 235 -14.67 15.56 -10.54
CA GLU A 235 -14.42 14.65 -11.66
C GLU A 235 -14.61 13.20 -11.21
N HIS A 236 -15.21 12.38 -12.08
CA HIS A 236 -15.39 10.95 -11.86
C HIS A 236 -14.43 10.18 -12.76
N TRP A 237 -13.74 9.22 -12.18
CA TRP A 237 -12.65 8.51 -12.82
C TRP A 237 -12.81 7.01 -12.67
N MET A 238 -12.51 6.30 -13.75
CA MET A 238 -12.22 4.88 -13.67
C MET A 238 -10.74 4.68 -13.34
N TYR A 239 -10.45 3.90 -12.31
CA TYR A 239 -9.11 3.61 -11.83
C TYR A 239 -8.91 2.10 -11.74
N ASN A 240 -8.04 1.54 -12.58
CA ASN A 240 -7.80 0.09 -12.64
C ASN A 240 -6.74 -0.35 -11.61
N GLY A 241 -6.88 0.11 -10.36
CA GLY A 241 -6.00 -0.28 -9.27
C GLY A 241 -6.36 -1.67 -8.78
N ARG A 242 -5.45 -2.63 -8.93
CA ARG A 242 -5.63 -4.02 -8.51
C ARG A 242 -4.55 -4.43 -7.52
N LEU A 243 -4.96 -4.78 -6.31
CA LEU A 243 -4.10 -5.44 -5.32
C LEU A 243 -3.70 -6.83 -5.84
N ARG A 244 -2.39 -7.06 -5.95
CA ARG A 244 -1.81 -8.28 -6.55
C ARG A 244 -1.36 -9.25 -5.47
N PHE A 245 -2.32 -9.78 -4.71
CA PHE A 245 -2.05 -10.79 -3.70
C PHE A 245 -1.86 -12.20 -4.26
#